data_AF-A0A2S9GFQ0-F1
#
_entry.id   AF-A0A2S9GFQ0-F1
#
_cell.length_a   1.000
_cell.length_b   1.000
_cell.length_c   1.000
_cell.angle_alpha   90.00
_cell.angle_beta   90.00
_cell.angle_gamma   90.00
#
_symmetry.space_group_name_H-M   'P 1'
#
loop_
_entity.id
_entity.type
_entity.pdbx_description
1 polymer ?
#
loop_
_entity_poly.entity_id
_entity_poly.type
_entity_poly.pdbx_seq_one_letter_code
_entity_poly.pdbx_strand_id
1 'polypeptide(L)'
;FGGIVEDVDGNRLIDLGSGIAVTTIGNASPRVVDAVAEQAAKFTHTCFMVTPYEGYVAVAEALNRLTPGDGDKRTALFNSGSEAV
;
A
#
# COMPACT_ATOMS: atom_id res chain seq x y z
N PHE A 1 13.07 10.17 3.26
CA PHE A 1 11.71 10.12 2.71
C PHE A 1 11.58 11.19 1.64
N GLY A 2 10.84 10.93 0.57
CA GLY A 2 10.73 11.85 -0.58
C GLY A 2 11.42 11.30 -1.83
N GLY A 3 11.90 12.20 -2.69
CA GLY A 3 12.41 11.85 -4.03
C GLY A 3 13.91 11.62 -4.13
N ILE A 4 14.57 11.12 -3.07
CA ILE A 4 15.99 10.76 -3.11
C ILE A 4 16.17 9.29 -2.73
N VAL A 5 16.94 8.56 -3.52
CA VAL A 5 17.44 7.22 -3.21
C VAL A 5 18.94 7.30 -2.95
N GLU A 6 19.38 6.64 -1.88
CA GLU A 6 20.80 6.51 -1.54
C GLU A 6 21.21 5.06 -1.77
N ASP A 7 22.28 4.85 -2.53
CA ASP A 7 22.84 3.51 -2.76
C ASP A 7 23.89 3.14 -1.69
N VAL A 8 24.44 1.94 -1.81
CA VAL A 8 25.40 1.39 -0.84
C VAL A 8 26.76 2.08 -0.85
N ASP A 9 27.07 2.86 -1.89
CA ASP A 9 28.31 3.63 -2.03
C ASP A 9 28.13 5.09 -1.56
N GLY A 10 26.91 5.45 -1.14
CA GLY A 10 26.56 6.80 -0.66
C GLY A 10 26.17 7.78 -1.76
N ASN A 11 25.94 7.32 -3.00
CA ASN A 11 25.43 8.19 -4.06
C ASN A 11 23.98 8.55 -3.79
N ARG A 12 23.62 9.83 -3.94
CA ARG A 12 22.27 10.33 -3.72
C ARG A 12 21.64 10.71 -5.06
N LEU A 13 20.65 9.92 -5.47
CA LEU A 13 20.01 10.00 -6.78
C LEU A 13 18.63 10.61 -6.65
N ILE A 14 18.27 11.52 -7.55
CA ILE A 14 16.89 12.01 -7.67
C ILE A 14 16.04 10.88 -8.25
N ASP A 15 15.03 10.45 -7.50
CA ASP A 15 14.10 9.40 -7.91
C ASP A 15 13.01 9.97 -8.81
N LEU A 16 13.24 9.83 -10.12
CA LEU A 16 12.25 10.12 -11.16
C LEU A 16 11.50 8.86 -11.62
N GLY A 17 11.72 7.71 -10.97
CA GLY A 17 11.13 6.42 -11.34
C GLY A 17 10.04 5.93 -10.38
N SER A 18 10.07 6.35 -9.11
CA SER A 18 9.14 5.96 -8.04
C SER A 18 8.95 4.44 -7.90
N GLY A 19 10.03 3.68 -8.14
CA GLY A 19 9.98 2.22 -8.12
C GLY A 19 8.94 1.65 -9.10
N ILE A 20 8.91 2.15 -10.34
CA ILE A 20 7.90 1.79 -11.37
C ILE A 20 6.49 2.24 -10.92
N ALA A 21 6.34 3.53 -10.62
CA ALA A 21 5.07 4.17 -10.25
C ALA A 21 4.39 3.65 -8.96
N VAL A 22 5.14 3.06 -8.03
CA VAL A 22 4.62 2.51 -6.77
C VAL A 22 4.73 3.50 -5.61
N THR A 23 5.90 4.11 -5.40
CA THR A 23 6.22 4.91 -4.21
C THR A 23 5.73 6.36 -4.30
N THR A 24 4.45 6.56 -4.66
CA THR A 24 3.85 7.89 -4.92
C THR A 24 3.99 8.88 -3.75
N ILE A 25 3.90 8.40 -2.50
CA ILE A 25 4.05 9.25 -1.30
C ILE A 25 5.51 9.33 -0.79
N GLY A 26 6.47 8.90 -1.61
CA GLY A 26 7.89 8.82 -1.29
C GLY A 26 8.30 7.49 -0.65
N ASN A 27 9.52 7.04 -0.94
CA ASN A 27 10.10 5.86 -0.31
C ASN A 27 10.29 6.10 1.21
N ALA A 28 10.00 5.07 2.02
CA ALA A 28 10.08 5.09 3.48
C ALA A 28 9.33 6.27 4.14
N SER A 29 8.08 6.53 3.71
CA SER A 29 7.20 7.50 4.37
C SER A 29 6.96 7.12 5.84
N PRO A 30 7.22 8.02 6.83
CA PRO A 30 7.09 7.69 8.25
C PRO A 30 5.73 7.10 8.63
N ARG A 31 4.65 7.68 8.10
CA ARG A 31 3.28 7.20 8.36
C ARG A 31 3.07 5.75 7.90
N VAL A 32 3.70 5.32 6.80
CA VAL A 32 3.60 3.93 6.33
C VAL A 32 4.48 3.02 7.17
N VAL A 33 5.72 3.43 7.47
CA VAL A 33 6.64 2.65 8.30
C VAL A 33 6.02 2.35 9.67
N ASP A 34 5.46 3.37 10.32
CA ASP A 34 4.84 3.23 11.64
C ASP A 34 3.62 2.30 11.60
N ALA A 35 2.72 2.47 10.61
CA ALA A 35 1.54 1.63 10.48
C ALA A 35 1.88 0.16 10.17
N VAL A 36 2.91 -0.09 9.34
CA VAL A 36 3.40 -1.44 9.05
C VAL A 36 3.99 -2.08 10.31
N ALA A 37 4.84 -1.36 11.05
CA ALA A 37 5.45 -1.87 12.27
C ALA A 37 4.39 -2.20 13.35
N GLU A 38 3.42 -1.31 13.56
CA GLU A 38 2.34 -1.52 14.52
C GLU A 38 1.49 -2.74 14.15
N GLN A 39 1.10 -2.88 12.89
CA GLN A 39 0.29 -4.00 12.43
C GLN A 39 1.06 -5.32 12.50
N ALA A 40 2.34 -5.34 12.10
CA ALA A 40 3.17 -6.54 12.12
C ALA A 40 3.37 -7.09 13.54
N ALA A 41 3.35 -6.22 14.57
CA ALA A 41 3.38 -6.63 15.97
C ALA A 41 2.09 -7.33 16.43
N LYS A 42 0.96 -7.12 15.74
CA LYS A 42 -0.34 -7.78 16.02
C LYS A 42 -0.42 -9.11 15.28
N PHE A 43 -0.27 -9.07 13.95
CA PHE A 43 -0.19 -10.25 13.07
C PHE A 43 0.25 -9.85 11.66
N THR A 44 0.87 -10.78 10.95
CA THR A 44 1.29 -10.59 9.54
C THR A 44 0.26 -11.10 8.55
N HIS A 45 -0.37 -12.25 8.80
CA HIS A 45 -1.31 -12.86 7.88
C HIS A 45 -2.26 -13.83 8.59
N THR A 46 -3.56 -13.71 8.30
CA THR A 46 -4.61 -14.62 8.81
C THR A 46 -5.44 -15.25 7.70
N CYS A 47 -5.11 -14.97 6.42
CA CYS A 47 -5.94 -15.23 5.24
C CYS A 47 -7.37 -14.65 5.41
N PHE A 48 -7.67 -13.54 4.74
CA PHE A 48 -8.95 -12.84 4.93
C PHE A 48 -10.19 -13.73 4.70
N MET A 49 -10.10 -14.69 3.76
CA MET A 49 -11.18 -15.64 3.47
C MET A 49 -11.41 -16.67 4.59
N VAL A 50 -10.44 -16.87 5.49
CA VAL A 50 -10.51 -17.82 6.61
C VAL A 50 -10.78 -17.09 7.91
N THR A 51 -9.95 -16.09 8.25
CA THR A 51 -10.10 -15.27 9.45
C THR A 51 -10.04 -13.79 9.05
N PRO A 52 -11.20 -13.12 8.92
CA PRO A 52 -11.27 -11.74 8.44
C PRO A 52 -10.76 -10.73 9.47
N TYR A 53 -10.39 -9.53 9.00
CA TYR A 53 -9.88 -8.44 9.83
C TYR A 53 -10.30 -7.07 9.28
N GLU A 54 -10.44 -6.10 10.18
CA GLU A 54 -11.00 -4.77 9.89
C GLU A 54 -10.21 -3.98 8.83
N GLY A 55 -8.88 -4.10 8.84
CA GLY A 55 -8.02 -3.40 7.87
C GLY A 55 -8.35 -3.71 6.41
N TYR A 56 -8.75 -4.94 6.07
CA TYR A 56 -9.17 -5.29 4.72
C TYR A 56 -10.46 -4.56 4.32
N VAL A 57 -11.45 -4.55 5.22
CA VAL A 57 -12.76 -3.93 4.99
C VAL A 57 -12.61 -2.41 4.88
N ALA A 58 -11.83 -1.79 5.76
CA ALA A 58 -11.58 -0.34 5.73
C ALA A 58 -10.94 0.11 4.41
N VAL A 59 -10.00 -0.67 3.87
CA VAL A 59 -9.39 -0.40 2.55
C VAL A 59 -10.42 -0.58 1.43
N ALA A 60 -11.22 -1.64 1.45
CA ALA A 60 -12.26 -1.87 0.47
C ALA A 60 -13.30 -0.74 0.44
N GLU A 61 -13.75 -0.26 1.60
CA GLU A 61 -14.66 0.87 1.71
C GLU A 61 -14.03 2.18 1.23
N ALA A 62 -12.75 2.42 1.53
CA ALA A 62 -12.03 3.59 1.04
C ALA A 62 -11.93 3.58 -0.50
N LEU A 63 -11.63 2.43 -1.10
CA LEU A 63 -11.59 2.26 -2.55
C LEU A 63 -12.98 2.47 -3.18
N ASN A 64 -14.03 1.92 -2.59
CA ASN A 64 -15.41 2.16 -3.03
C ASN A 64 -15.76 3.66 -3.00
N ARG A 65 -15.30 4.42 -2.00
CA ARG A 65 -15.55 5.87 -1.93
C ARG A 65 -14.74 6.67 -2.96
N LEU A 66 -13.49 6.30 -3.21
CA LEU A 66 -12.56 7.06 -4.06
C LEU A 66 -12.76 6.81 -5.56
N THR A 67 -13.25 5.62 -5.93
CA THR A 67 -13.47 5.26 -7.33
C THR A 67 -14.61 6.08 -7.95
N PRO A 68 -14.50 6.53 -9.22
CA PRO A 68 -15.54 7.33 -9.89
C PRO A 68 -16.92 6.65 -9.95
N GLY A 69 -17.98 7.46 -10.05
CA GLY A 69 -19.38 7.02 -10.18
C GLY A 69 -20.13 6.91 -8.85
N ASP A 70 -21.45 7.07 -8.88
CA ASP A 70 -22.30 7.18 -7.67
C ASP A 70 -23.07 5.89 -7.32
N GLY A 71 -22.93 4.84 -8.13
CA GLY A 71 -23.59 3.56 -7.90
C GLY A 71 -22.95 2.73 -6.77
N ASP A 72 -23.64 1.67 -6.38
CA ASP A 72 -23.14 0.69 -5.40
C ASP A 72 -21.85 0.03 -5.92
N LYS A 73 -20.80 0.04 -5.09
CA LYS A 73 -19.46 -0.47 -5.44
C LYS A 73 -19.03 -1.53 -4.45
N ARG A 74 -18.26 -2.51 -4.94
CA ARG A 74 -17.64 -3.58 -4.15
C ARG A 74 -16.18 -3.72 -4.57
N THR A 75 -15.34 -4.12 -3.63
CA THR A 75 -13.90 -4.27 -3.82
C THR A 75 -13.46 -5.66 -3.37
N ALA A 76 -12.52 -6.25 -4.11
CA ALA A 76 -11.73 -7.41 -3.70
C ALA A 76 -10.25 -7.05 -3.79
N LEU A 77 -9.45 -7.46 -2.79
CA LEU A 77 -8.01 -7.17 -2.71
C LEU A 77 -7.20 -8.41 -3.07
N PHE A 78 -6.15 -8.20 -3.86
CA PHE A 78 -5.16 -9.18 -4.31
C PHE A 78 -3.74 -8.63 -4.07
N ASN A 79 -2.70 -9.34 -4.48
CA ASN A 79 -1.31 -8.94 -4.19
C ASN A 79 -0.68 -8.14 -5.32
N SER A 80 -1.05 -8.43 -6.57
CA SER A 80 -0.43 -7.85 -7.76
C SER A 80 -1.46 -7.26 -8.72
N GLY A 81 -1.01 -6.37 -9.60
CA GLY A 81 -1.84 -5.85 -10.69
C GLY A 81 -2.28 -6.94 -11.67
N SER A 82 -1.45 -7.96 -11.90
CA SER A 82 -1.79 -9.08 -12.80
C SER A 82 -2.91 -9.97 -12.26
N GLU A 83 -3.07 -10.11 -10.94
CA GLU A 83 -4.19 -10.83 -10.34
C GLU A 83 -5.50 -10.03 -10.37
N ALA A 84 -5.41 -8.71 -10.47
CA ALA A 84 -6.57 -7.82 -10.45
C ALA A 84 -7.22 -7.60 -11.83
N VAL A 85 -6.51 -7.91 -12.92
CA VAL A 85 -6.97 -7.74 -14.32
C VAL A 85 -7.67 -9.00 -14.82
#